data_AF-A0A7W4GRV9-F1
#
_entry.id   AF-A0A7W4GRV9-F1
#
_cell.length_a   1.000
_cell.length_b   1.000
_cell.length_c   1.000
_cell.angle_alpha   90.00
_cell.angle_beta   90.00
_cell.angle_gamma   90.00
#
_symmetry.space_group_name_H-M   'P 1'
#
loop_
_entity.id
_entity.type
_entity.pdbx_description
1 polymer ?
#
loop_
_entity_poly.entity_id
_entity_poly.type
_entity_poly.pdbx_seq_one_letter_code
_entity_poly.pdbx_strand_id
1 'polypeptide(L)'
;MSAGLDRIEGGSGDDTLHGDGMIYGGETASLAGGNDRILGGDGDDVIYGDGTVRSGNPDYPWGAAELIGGDDRIIGGRGDDILWGDGEATAGREVVLTRGADTFVFRANGGRDQIMDFRSEDVDAIQFAMPKLKWSDLDTNRNGRLDDADRFISLQEGGTRIDYGAASRSSHQGEDVVTVVDVTDLAASSFLFV
;
A
#
# COMPACT_ATOMS: atom_id res chain seq x y z
N MET A 1 9.26 -18.65 9.65
CA MET A 1 9.86 -19.12 8.38
C MET A 1 10.23 -17.86 7.62
N SER A 2 11.41 -17.77 7.02
CA SER A 2 11.74 -16.65 6.11
C SER A 2 11.19 -17.02 4.75
N ALA A 3 10.38 -16.13 4.20
CA ALA A 3 9.67 -16.37 2.96
C ALA A 3 10.46 -15.84 1.75
N GLY A 4 9.83 -15.80 0.58
CA GLY A 4 10.47 -15.85 -0.73
C GLY A 4 11.01 -14.53 -1.26
N LEU A 5 11.29 -14.50 -2.56
CA LEU A 5 11.30 -13.26 -3.35
C LEU A 5 10.39 -13.59 -4.53
N ASP A 6 9.11 -13.32 -4.35
CA ASP A 6 8.07 -13.81 -5.21
C ASP A 6 7.69 -12.78 -6.27
N ARG A 7 7.19 -13.32 -7.38
CA ARG A 7 6.61 -12.52 -8.46
C ARG A 7 5.19 -13.01 -8.68
N ILE A 8 4.24 -12.17 -8.35
CA ILE A 8 2.81 -12.49 -8.36
C ILE A 8 2.10 -11.63 -9.40
N GLU A 9 1.16 -12.26 -10.13
CA GLU A 9 0.30 -11.62 -11.12
C GLU A 9 -1.11 -12.20 -10.95
N GLY A 10 -2.08 -11.37 -10.51
CA GLY A 10 -3.49 -11.79 -10.30
C GLY A 10 -4.21 -12.01 -11.63
N GLY A 11 -4.07 -11.05 -12.54
CA GLY A 11 -4.48 -11.16 -13.92
C GLY A 11 -5.80 -10.45 -14.21
N SER A 12 -6.91 -11.18 -14.23
CA SER A 12 -8.23 -10.61 -14.57
C SER A 12 -9.28 -11.02 -13.56
N GLY A 13 -10.12 -10.06 -13.17
CA GLY A 13 -11.11 -10.20 -12.11
C GLY A 13 -10.55 -9.70 -10.78
N ASP A 14 -11.44 -9.56 -9.80
CA ASP A 14 -11.09 -9.06 -8.47
C ASP A 14 -10.30 -10.14 -7.71
N ASP A 15 -9.02 -9.88 -7.44
CA ASP A 15 -8.10 -10.83 -6.82
C ASP A 15 -7.82 -10.51 -5.34
N THR A 16 -7.38 -11.54 -4.61
CA THR A 16 -6.79 -11.37 -3.27
C THR A 16 -5.41 -11.99 -3.25
N LEU A 17 -4.39 -11.14 -3.19
CA LEU A 17 -2.99 -11.53 -3.33
C LEU A 17 -2.24 -11.35 -2.01
N HIS A 18 -1.36 -12.30 -1.73
CA HIS A 18 -0.45 -12.29 -0.59
C HIS A 18 0.92 -12.74 -1.13
N GLY A 19 1.99 -11.99 -0.88
CA GLY A 19 3.36 -12.39 -1.21
C GLY A 19 3.72 -13.78 -0.72
N ASP A 20 3.57 -13.96 0.59
CA ASP A 20 4.02 -15.12 1.36
C ASP A 20 2.90 -15.87 2.08
N GLY A 21 1.66 -15.42 1.89
CA GLY A 21 0.45 -16.17 2.24
C GLY A 21 -0.15 -15.84 3.60
N MET A 22 -0.88 -16.81 4.16
CA MET A 22 -1.68 -16.63 5.38
C MET A 22 -1.28 -17.64 6.43
N ILE A 23 -0.94 -17.16 7.63
CA ILE A 23 -0.57 -17.99 8.77
C ILE A 23 -1.65 -17.93 9.85
N TYR A 24 -2.13 -19.10 10.26
CA TYR A 24 -3.04 -19.25 11.39
C TYR A 24 -2.38 -20.12 12.47
N GLY A 25 -2.20 -19.57 13.67
CA GLY A 25 -1.63 -20.26 14.83
C GLY A 25 -2.54 -20.25 16.05
N GLY A 26 -2.36 -21.23 16.94
CA GLY A 26 -3.07 -21.29 18.24
C GLY A 26 -2.40 -20.41 19.28
N GLU A 27 -1.24 -20.85 19.79
CA GLU A 27 -0.44 -20.12 20.78
C GLU A 27 0.45 -19.03 20.15
N THR A 28 1.07 -19.32 19.01
CA THR A 28 1.96 -18.38 18.32
C THR A 28 1.85 -18.59 16.82
N ALA A 29 1.82 -17.49 16.08
CA ALA A 29 1.89 -17.44 14.63
C ALA A 29 2.95 -16.43 14.24
N SER A 30 3.83 -16.76 13.31
CA SER A 30 4.78 -15.81 12.76
C SER A 30 4.99 -15.96 11.27
N LEU A 31 5.08 -14.83 10.59
CA LEU A 31 5.49 -14.68 9.20
C LEU A 31 6.69 -13.73 9.17
N ALA A 32 7.76 -14.17 8.51
CA ALA A 32 8.80 -13.25 8.08
C ALA A 32 8.74 -13.24 6.56
N GLY A 33 8.13 -12.19 6.04
CA GLY A 33 7.89 -12.01 4.64
C GLY A 33 9.14 -11.64 3.85
N GLY A 34 9.00 -11.70 2.54
CA GLY A 34 10.03 -11.54 1.54
C GLY A 34 9.81 -10.29 0.71
N ASN A 35 10.86 -9.85 0.00
CA ASN A 35 10.77 -8.66 -0.83
C ASN A 35 10.17 -9.02 -2.21
N ASP A 36 8.88 -8.78 -2.38
CA ASP A 36 8.09 -9.30 -3.47
C ASP A 36 7.80 -8.26 -4.57
N ARG A 37 7.34 -8.79 -5.71
CA ARG A 37 6.86 -8.00 -6.84
C ARG A 37 5.47 -8.45 -7.21
N ILE A 38 4.49 -7.62 -6.87
CA ILE A 38 3.08 -7.96 -7.04
C ILE A 38 2.46 -7.05 -8.11
N LEU A 39 1.71 -7.67 -9.01
CA LEU A 39 0.81 -7.02 -9.97
C LEU A 39 -0.59 -7.59 -9.75
N GLY A 40 -1.55 -6.77 -9.34
CA GLY A 40 -2.96 -7.17 -9.20
C GLY A 40 -3.53 -7.55 -10.57
N GLY A 41 -3.66 -6.57 -11.47
CA GLY A 41 -4.09 -6.81 -12.84
C GLY A 41 -5.30 -5.97 -13.21
N ASP A 42 -6.30 -6.57 -13.84
CA ASP A 42 -7.61 -5.95 -14.09
C ASP A 42 -8.59 -6.44 -13.01
N GLY A 43 -9.26 -5.56 -12.27
CA GLY A 43 -10.19 -5.93 -11.20
C GLY A 43 -10.01 -5.04 -9.98
N ASP A 44 -10.97 -5.07 -9.06
CA ASP A 44 -10.83 -4.39 -7.77
C ASP A 44 -10.07 -5.31 -6.80
N ASP A 45 -8.75 -5.15 -6.69
CA ASP A 45 -7.87 -6.11 -6.01
C ASP A 45 -7.63 -5.79 -4.53
N VAL A 46 -7.34 -6.83 -3.74
CA VAL A 46 -6.86 -6.73 -2.36
C VAL A 46 -5.46 -7.34 -2.30
N ILE A 47 -4.45 -6.51 -2.03
CA ILE A 47 -3.04 -6.91 -2.12
C ILE A 47 -2.31 -6.68 -0.80
N TYR A 48 -1.72 -7.74 -0.26
CA TYR A 48 -0.75 -7.69 0.83
C TYR A 48 0.63 -8.03 0.26
N GLY A 49 1.61 -7.14 0.44
CA GLY A 49 2.97 -7.37 -0.02
C GLY A 49 3.57 -8.66 0.54
N ASP A 50 3.43 -8.90 1.84
CA ASP A 50 3.77 -10.18 2.48
C ASP A 50 2.52 -11.04 2.70
N GLY A 51 1.65 -10.66 3.64
CA GLY A 51 0.52 -11.51 3.99
C GLY A 51 -0.13 -11.26 5.34
N THR A 52 -0.82 -12.29 5.84
CA THR A 52 -1.62 -12.15 7.06
C THR A 52 -1.25 -13.17 8.13
N VAL A 53 -1.17 -12.70 9.38
CA VAL A 53 -0.83 -13.52 10.54
C VAL A 53 -1.92 -13.43 11.58
N ARG A 54 -2.61 -14.54 11.85
CA ARG A 54 -3.60 -14.59 12.92
C ARG A 54 -3.24 -15.62 13.98
N SER A 55 -3.19 -15.16 15.22
CA SER A 55 -2.94 -15.98 16.40
C SER A 55 -4.06 -15.82 17.43
N GLY A 56 -4.23 -16.83 18.27
CA GLY A 56 -5.22 -16.83 19.32
C GLY A 56 -6.60 -17.33 18.86
N ASN A 57 -7.26 -18.01 19.78
CA ASN A 57 -8.62 -18.53 19.64
C ASN A 57 -9.21 -18.72 21.06
N PRO A 58 -10.47 -19.16 21.22
CA PRO A 58 -11.07 -19.34 22.55
C PRO A 58 -10.29 -20.31 23.47
N ASP A 59 -9.59 -21.30 22.91
CA ASP A 59 -8.75 -22.25 23.67
C ASP A 59 -7.38 -21.63 24.04
N TYR A 60 -6.92 -20.67 23.25
CA TYR A 60 -5.65 -19.95 23.40
C TYR A 60 -5.87 -18.43 23.33
N PRO A 61 -6.55 -17.82 24.31
CA PRO A 61 -6.85 -16.38 24.29
C PRO A 61 -5.58 -15.51 24.43
N TRP A 62 -4.46 -16.13 24.78
CA TRP A 62 -3.17 -15.48 24.99
C TRP A 62 -2.23 -15.57 23.78
N GLY A 63 -2.75 -15.94 22.60
CA GLY A 63 -1.95 -16.11 21.39
C GLY A 63 -1.18 -14.83 21.00
N ALA A 64 0.01 -15.01 20.46
CA ALA A 64 0.87 -13.93 19.93
C ALA A 64 1.05 -14.07 18.41
N ALA A 65 1.04 -12.94 17.69
CA ALA A 65 1.30 -12.86 16.25
C ALA A 65 2.51 -11.97 16.00
N GLU A 66 3.41 -12.42 15.12
CA GLU A 66 4.55 -11.64 14.64
C GLU A 66 4.53 -11.59 13.11
N LEU A 67 4.60 -10.39 12.55
CA LEU A 67 4.83 -10.15 11.13
C LEU A 67 6.09 -9.31 10.99
N ILE A 68 7.06 -9.83 10.24
CA ILE A 68 8.23 -9.08 9.79
C ILE A 68 8.04 -8.90 8.29
N GLY A 69 7.84 -7.68 7.82
CA GLY A 69 7.61 -7.42 6.41
C GLY A 69 8.88 -7.27 5.59
N GLY A 70 8.75 -7.61 4.31
CA GLY A 70 9.75 -7.42 3.27
C GLY A 70 9.65 -6.06 2.60
N ASP A 71 10.66 -5.69 1.82
CA ASP A 71 10.61 -4.45 1.02
C ASP A 71 9.90 -4.72 -0.31
N ASP A 72 8.60 -4.42 -0.36
CA ASP A 72 7.73 -4.84 -1.45
C ASP A 72 7.60 -3.83 -2.58
N ARG A 73 7.28 -4.35 -3.76
CA ARG A 73 7.00 -3.52 -4.93
C ARG A 73 5.66 -3.87 -5.55
N ILE A 74 4.66 -3.06 -5.24
CA ILE A 74 3.25 -3.33 -5.52
C ILE A 74 2.74 -2.45 -6.66
N ILE A 75 2.01 -3.06 -7.59
CA ILE A 75 1.18 -2.40 -8.60
C ILE A 75 -0.21 -3.01 -8.44
N GLY A 76 -1.21 -2.21 -8.07
CA GLY A 76 -2.61 -2.65 -8.04
C GLY A 76 -3.05 -3.06 -9.44
N GLY A 77 -3.29 -2.09 -10.30
CA GLY A 77 -3.50 -2.39 -11.72
C GLY A 77 -4.55 -1.47 -12.29
N ARG A 78 -5.62 -2.03 -12.84
CA ARG A 78 -6.81 -1.32 -13.26
C ARG A 78 -7.96 -1.75 -12.35
N GLY A 79 -8.58 -0.82 -11.66
CA GLY A 79 -9.68 -1.09 -10.74
C GLY A 79 -9.54 -0.22 -9.51
N ASP A 80 -10.42 -0.38 -8.53
CA ASP A 80 -10.29 0.31 -7.25
C ASP A 80 -9.61 -0.63 -6.26
N ASP A 81 -8.28 -0.53 -6.12
CA ASP A 81 -7.48 -1.50 -5.36
C ASP A 81 -7.28 -1.10 -3.89
N ILE A 82 -7.05 -2.10 -3.03
CA ILE A 82 -6.65 -1.91 -1.64
C ILE A 82 -5.29 -2.57 -1.41
N LEU A 83 -4.31 -1.76 -1.00
CA LEU A 83 -2.90 -2.11 -0.98
C LEU A 83 -2.33 -1.99 0.44
N TRP A 84 -1.71 -3.06 0.91
CA TRP A 84 -0.84 -3.08 2.08
C TRP A 84 0.58 -3.36 1.64
N GLY A 85 1.51 -2.52 2.10
CA GLY A 85 2.93 -2.65 1.87
C GLY A 85 3.45 -3.95 2.43
N ASP A 86 3.24 -4.17 3.74
CA ASP A 86 3.53 -5.46 4.36
C ASP A 86 2.27 -6.36 4.36
N GLY A 87 1.39 -6.14 5.32
CA GLY A 87 0.47 -7.18 5.75
C GLY A 87 -0.29 -6.83 7.02
N GLU A 88 -1.09 -7.79 7.47
CA GLU A 88 -1.89 -7.63 8.68
C GLU A 88 -1.57 -8.70 9.71
N ALA A 89 -1.45 -8.31 10.98
CA ALA A 89 -1.36 -9.26 12.08
C ALA A 89 -2.42 -9.01 13.15
N THR A 90 -3.08 -10.08 13.58
CA THR A 90 -4.07 -10.06 14.67
C THR A 90 -3.75 -11.16 15.68
N ALA A 91 -3.83 -10.83 16.97
CA ALA A 91 -3.59 -11.77 18.05
C ALA A 91 -4.54 -11.58 19.23
N GLY A 92 -4.73 -12.63 20.03
CA GLY A 92 -5.51 -12.56 21.27
C GLY A 92 -4.86 -11.70 22.36
N ARG A 93 -3.52 -11.58 22.34
CA ARG A 93 -2.77 -10.81 23.35
C ARG A 93 -1.77 -9.82 22.78
N GLU A 94 -0.91 -10.24 21.87
CA GLU A 94 0.25 -9.46 21.45
C GLU A 94 0.47 -9.55 19.94
N VAL A 95 0.62 -8.40 19.30
CA VAL A 95 0.99 -8.27 17.90
C VAL A 95 2.33 -7.53 17.84
N VAL A 96 3.31 -8.14 17.18
CA VAL A 96 4.61 -7.54 16.88
C VAL A 96 4.69 -7.34 15.38
N LEU A 97 4.91 -6.11 14.95
CA LEU A 97 5.10 -5.73 13.55
C LEU A 97 6.50 -5.15 13.38
N THR A 98 7.29 -5.75 12.50
CA THR A 98 8.49 -5.13 11.92
C THR A 98 8.14 -4.85 10.48
N ARG A 99 8.37 -3.62 10.03
CA ARG A 99 7.93 -3.10 8.73
C ARG A 99 9.07 -3.12 7.72
N GLY A 100 8.74 -3.33 6.45
CA GLY A 100 9.60 -3.18 5.28
C GLY A 100 9.50 -1.79 4.65
N ALA A 101 10.38 -1.52 3.69
CA ALA A 101 10.40 -0.26 2.93
C ALA A 101 9.73 -0.46 1.57
N ASP A 102 8.44 -0.10 1.48
CA ASP A 102 7.61 -0.51 0.35
C ASP A 102 7.54 0.52 -0.76
N THR A 103 7.24 0.07 -1.98
CA THR A 103 7.06 0.92 -3.15
C THR A 103 5.74 0.63 -3.87
N PHE A 104 4.78 1.54 -3.71
CA PHE A 104 3.46 1.49 -4.37
C PHE A 104 3.50 2.24 -5.70
N VAL A 105 3.10 1.60 -6.79
CA VAL A 105 3.39 2.13 -8.13
C VAL A 105 2.14 2.34 -8.95
N PHE A 106 1.87 3.61 -9.23
CA PHE A 106 0.70 4.06 -9.96
C PHE A 106 1.03 4.40 -11.41
N ARG A 107 0.12 4.00 -12.30
CA ARG A 107 0.14 4.29 -13.73
C ARG A 107 -1.20 4.91 -14.13
N ALA A 108 -1.28 5.39 -15.37
CA ALA A 108 -2.53 5.88 -15.94
C ALA A 108 -3.56 4.75 -16.09
N ASN A 109 -4.84 5.06 -15.88
CA ASN A 109 -5.95 4.12 -15.81
C ASN A 109 -5.83 3.14 -14.62
N GLY A 110 -5.31 3.64 -13.49
CA GLY A 110 -5.20 2.89 -12.24
C GLY A 110 -6.59 2.63 -11.65
N GLY A 111 -7.43 3.66 -11.61
CA GLY A 111 -8.66 3.66 -10.83
C GLY A 111 -8.47 4.38 -9.49
N ARG A 112 -9.29 4.04 -8.49
CA ARG A 112 -9.26 4.70 -7.17
C ARG A 112 -8.71 3.77 -6.11
N ASP A 113 -7.41 3.86 -5.88
CA ASP A 113 -6.68 2.96 -5.01
C ASP A 113 -6.56 3.51 -3.59
N GLN A 114 -6.36 2.60 -2.64
CA GLN A 114 -6.10 2.89 -1.24
C GLN A 114 -4.81 2.22 -0.79
N ILE A 115 -3.92 3.00 -0.17
CA ILE A 115 -2.76 2.47 0.56
C ILE A 115 -3.09 2.52 2.04
N MET A 116 -3.01 1.36 2.70
CA MET A 116 -3.60 1.15 4.02
C MET A 116 -2.63 1.30 5.18
N ASP A 117 -1.32 1.16 4.95
CA ASP A 117 -0.31 1.13 6.01
C ASP A 117 0.97 1.91 5.69
N PHE A 118 0.90 2.87 4.76
CA PHE A 118 2.03 3.70 4.35
C PHE A 118 2.72 4.40 5.53
N ARG A 119 4.04 4.26 5.64
CA ARG A 119 4.86 4.90 6.67
C ARG A 119 6.17 5.46 6.11
N SER A 120 6.30 6.79 6.16
CA SER A 120 7.55 7.46 5.77
C SER A 120 8.74 7.13 6.68
N GLU A 121 8.50 6.63 7.90
CA GLU A 121 9.56 6.19 8.81
C GLU A 121 10.21 4.88 8.36
N ASP A 122 9.44 4.02 7.68
CA ASP A 122 9.89 2.75 7.13
C ASP A 122 10.50 2.93 5.72
N VAL A 123 10.44 4.17 5.20
CA VAL A 123 10.96 4.59 3.90
C VAL A 123 10.08 4.13 2.73
N ASP A 124 8.79 3.99 3.00
CA ASP A 124 7.81 3.74 1.94
C ASP A 124 7.80 4.87 0.90
N ALA A 125 7.55 4.47 -0.34
CA ALA A 125 7.55 5.35 -1.49
C ALA A 125 6.31 5.15 -2.37
N ILE A 126 5.73 6.26 -2.80
CA ILE A 126 4.71 6.30 -3.84
C ILE A 126 5.40 6.65 -5.16
N GLN A 127 5.46 5.68 -6.07
CA GLN A 127 6.02 5.85 -7.39
C GLN A 127 4.93 6.19 -8.42
N PHE A 128 5.00 7.39 -8.98
CA PHE A 128 4.21 7.73 -10.16
C PHE A 128 5.00 7.42 -11.43
N ALA A 129 4.64 6.35 -12.12
CA ALA A 129 5.23 5.93 -13.39
C ALA A 129 4.59 6.65 -14.59
N MET A 130 4.63 7.98 -14.54
CA MET A 130 4.02 8.89 -15.51
C MET A 130 5.01 9.99 -15.89
N PRO A 131 5.63 9.94 -17.09
CA PRO A 131 6.76 10.81 -17.44
C PRO A 131 6.49 12.32 -17.42
N LYS A 132 5.22 12.74 -17.40
CA LYS A 132 4.81 14.15 -17.39
C LYS A 132 4.49 14.69 -16.02
N LEU A 133 4.23 13.82 -15.04
CA LEU A 133 3.89 14.24 -13.69
C LEU A 133 5.16 14.52 -12.89
N LYS A 134 5.17 15.64 -12.18
CA LYS A 134 6.27 16.06 -11.30
C LYS A 134 5.73 16.45 -9.94
N TRP A 135 6.61 16.47 -8.94
CA TRP A 135 6.28 16.98 -7.61
C TRP A 135 5.55 18.33 -7.62
N SER A 136 6.03 19.29 -8.41
CA SER A 136 5.43 20.63 -8.49
C SER A 136 4.03 20.68 -9.13
N ASP A 137 3.60 19.59 -9.78
CA ASP A 137 2.22 19.47 -10.28
C ASP A 137 1.26 19.04 -9.16
N LEU A 138 1.77 18.36 -8.12
CA LEU A 138 1.04 17.98 -6.91
C LEU A 138 1.11 19.07 -5.83
N ASP A 139 2.32 19.55 -5.50
CA ASP A 139 2.59 20.67 -4.59
C ASP A 139 2.48 22.01 -5.34
N THR A 140 1.24 22.38 -5.65
CA THR A 140 0.89 23.56 -6.44
C THR A 140 1.13 24.87 -5.71
N ASN A 141 1.11 24.86 -4.37
CA ASN A 141 1.42 26.02 -3.56
C ASN A 141 2.93 26.14 -3.23
N ARG A 142 3.71 25.08 -3.47
CA ARG A 142 5.17 24.98 -3.29
C ARG A 142 5.64 25.12 -1.85
N ASN A 143 4.83 24.67 -0.89
CA ASN A 143 5.18 24.69 0.53
C ASN A 143 5.98 23.44 0.95
N GLY A 144 6.15 22.46 0.05
CA GLY A 144 6.90 21.23 0.28
C GLY A 144 6.12 20.10 0.93
N ARG A 145 4.79 20.23 1.08
CA ARG A 145 3.87 19.23 1.62
C ARG A 145 2.61 19.17 0.77
N LEU A 146 1.95 18.01 0.73
CA LEU A 146 0.63 17.88 0.12
C LEU A 146 -0.44 18.15 1.17
N ASP A 147 -1.29 19.15 0.93
CA ASP A 147 -2.41 19.50 1.81
C ASP A 147 -3.60 20.08 1.00
N ASP A 148 -4.71 20.43 1.66
CA ASP A 148 -5.92 20.97 0.99
C ASP A 148 -5.70 22.29 0.23
N ALA A 149 -4.57 22.98 0.41
CA ALA A 149 -4.23 24.15 -0.38
C ALA A 149 -3.66 23.77 -1.76
N ASP A 150 -3.41 22.49 -2.02
CA ASP A 150 -3.00 21.98 -3.31
C ASP A 150 -4.17 21.54 -4.18
N ARG A 151 -4.15 21.99 -5.44
CA ARG A 151 -5.29 21.87 -6.37
C ARG A 151 -5.83 20.45 -6.54
N PHE A 152 -4.96 19.44 -6.49
CA PHE A 152 -5.29 18.04 -6.77
C PHE A 152 -5.27 17.16 -5.53
N ILE A 153 -5.15 17.78 -4.36
CA ILE A 153 -5.05 17.12 -3.07
C ILE A 153 -6.30 17.44 -2.27
N SER A 154 -6.80 16.46 -1.52
CA SER A 154 -7.78 16.71 -0.48
C SER A 154 -7.52 15.81 0.72
N LEU A 155 -7.57 16.36 1.92
CA LEU A 155 -7.49 15.59 3.15
C LEU A 155 -8.91 15.14 3.54
N GLN A 156 -9.14 13.84 3.63
CA GLN A 156 -10.45 13.26 3.95
C GLN A 156 -10.27 12.16 4.98
N GLU A 157 -11.07 12.19 6.05
CA GLU A 157 -11.12 11.14 7.08
C GLU A 157 -9.76 10.79 7.72
N GLY A 158 -8.79 11.71 7.68
CA GLY A 158 -7.43 11.48 8.20
C GLY A 158 -6.42 11.00 7.15
N GLY A 159 -6.84 10.75 5.91
CA GLY A 159 -5.95 10.39 4.80
C GLY A 159 -5.73 11.50 3.78
N THR A 160 -4.67 11.34 2.97
CA THR A 160 -4.35 12.22 1.83
C THR A 160 -4.84 11.59 0.54
N ARG A 161 -5.81 12.23 -0.12
CA ARG A 161 -6.31 11.82 -1.43
C ARG A 161 -5.61 12.63 -2.52
N ILE A 162 -4.98 11.93 -3.47
CA ILE A 162 -4.18 12.50 -4.56
C ILE A 162 -4.83 12.16 -5.90
N ASP A 163 -5.38 13.16 -6.59
CA ASP A 163 -5.93 13.01 -7.95
C ASP A 163 -4.80 13.13 -9.01
N TYR A 164 -3.99 12.09 -9.10
CA TYR A 164 -2.82 12.06 -9.97
C TYR A 164 -3.20 12.00 -11.46
N GLY A 165 -4.39 11.50 -11.78
CA GLY A 165 -4.97 11.53 -13.12
C GLY A 165 -5.17 12.94 -13.64
N ALA A 166 -5.87 13.76 -12.87
CA ALA A 166 -6.10 15.16 -13.22
C ALA A 166 -4.79 15.97 -13.21
N ALA A 167 -3.89 15.72 -12.25
CA ALA A 167 -2.62 16.41 -12.16
C ALA A 167 -1.71 16.13 -13.38
N SER A 168 -1.65 14.87 -13.82
CA SER A 168 -0.85 14.45 -14.98
C SER A 168 -1.55 14.68 -16.33
N ARG A 169 -2.87 14.97 -16.30
CA ARG A 169 -3.76 15.05 -17.46
C ARG A 169 -3.86 13.73 -18.24
N SER A 170 -3.73 12.60 -17.55
CA SER A 170 -3.93 11.27 -18.14
C SER A 170 -5.40 10.86 -18.19
N SER A 171 -6.23 11.38 -17.28
CA SER A 171 -7.64 11.01 -17.10
C SER A 171 -8.45 12.19 -16.54
N HIS A 172 -9.78 12.04 -16.46
CA HIS A 172 -10.64 13.06 -15.86
C HIS A 172 -10.49 13.09 -14.34
N GLN A 173 -10.95 14.19 -13.74
CA GLN A 173 -10.96 14.34 -12.29
C GLN A 173 -11.71 13.17 -11.62
N GLY A 174 -11.05 12.55 -10.65
CA GLY A 174 -11.58 11.46 -9.86
C GLY A 174 -11.50 10.07 -10.49
N GLU A 175 -10.93 9.93 -11.69
CA GLU A 175 -10.75 8.63 -12.35
C GLU A 175 -9.52 7.89 -11.84
N ASP A 176 -8.35 8.55 -11.79
CA ASP A 176 -7.11 7.97 -11.30
C ASP A 176 -6.67 8.69 -10.01
N VAL A 177 -6.86 8.00 -8.88
CA VAL A 177 -6.73 8.58 -7.54
C VAL A 177 -6.05 7.56 -6.64
N VAL A 178 -5.12 8.02 -5.81
CA VAL A 178 -4.66 7.22 -4.67
C VAL A 178 -5.05 7.93 -3.38
N THR A 179 -5.59 7.18 -2.42
CA THR A 179 -5.81 7.63 -1.05
C THR A 179 -4.81 6.95 -0.15
N VAL A 180 -3.96 7.74 0.51
CA VAL A 180 -3.05 7.25 1.54
C VAL A 180 -3.78 7.40 2.87
N VAL A 181 -4.25 6.28 3.40
CA VAL A 181 -5.12 6.24 4.58
C VAL A 181 -4.31 6.63 5.81
N ASP A 182 -4.93 7.42 6.70
CA ASP A 182 -4.35 7.88 7.98
C ASP A 182 -3.00 8.62 7.90
N VAL A 183 -2.63 9.13 6.71
CA VAL A 183 -1.43 9.95 6.50
C VAL A 183 -1.81 11.32 5.93
N THR A 184 -1.40 12.41 6.59
CA THR A 184 -1.74 13.79 6.19
C THR A 184 -0.53 14.69 5.91
N ASP A 185 0.69 14.19 6.04
CA ASP A 185 1.91 15.00 6.02
C ASP A 185 2.92 14.57 4.94
N LEU A 186 2.41 14.01 3.85
CA LEU A 186 3.23 13.58 2.70
C LEU A 186 4.08 14.73 2.16
N ALA A 187 5.38 14.47 2.03
CA ALA A 187 6.38 15.40 1.56
C ALA A 187 7.06 14.87 0.30
N ALA A 188 7.88 15.69 -0.37
CA ALA A 188 8.56 15.31 -1.61
C ALA A 188 9.39 14.02 -1.50
N SER A 189 9.91 13.69 -0.30
CA SER A 189 10.66 12.47 -0.03
C SER A 189 9.82 11.19 -0.11
N SER A 190 8.50 11.29 0.04
CA SER A 190 7.56 10.16 -0.04
C SER A 190 7.31 9.71 -1.48
N PHE A 191 7.86 10.41 -2.49
CA PHE A 191 7.50 10.20 -3.89
C PHE A 191 8.70 9.94 -4.80
N LEU A 192 8.48 9.05 -5.76
CA LEU A 192 9.36 8.80 -6.89
C LEU A 192 8.62 9.14 -8.18
N PHE A 193 9.26 9.91 -9.07
CA PHE A 193 8.71 10.25 -10.39
C PHE A 193 9.64 9.70 -11.46
N VAL A 194 9.09 9.01 -12.47
CA VAL A 194 9.85 8.42 -13.59
C VAL A 194 9.22 8.67 -14.95
#